data_AF-A0A6P1AG33-F1
#
_entry.id   AF-A0A6P1AG33-F1
#
_cell.length_a   1.000
_cell.length_b   1.000
_cell.length_c   1.000
_cell.angle_alpha   90.00
_cell.angle_beta   90.00
_cell.angle_gamma   90.00
#
_symmetry.space_group_name_H-M   'P 1'
#
loop_
_entity.id
_entity.type
_entity.pdbx_description
1 polymer ?
#
loop_
_entity_poly.entity_id
_entity_poly.type
_entity_poly.pdbx_seq_one_letter_code
_entity_poly.pdbx_strand_id
1 'polypeptide(L)'
;MVAKKKFLFGLKADRQIDGDKMNREFSDRVMAEGGEGAAIAACMQCGTCSGGCTNIDRMDMSPRTLILMVQRGEWEKVLKSNSLWLCTTCYICTSRCPRGVRPADVIEAVKAIAIRQGIENDSTRFNQIFVELVQKRGILFEPELMQKYGGLQAMLEQAKLGIQLTLKGKMSPFPAKIKNPKKFNEALEKAGKQ
;
A
#
# COMPACT_ATOMS: atom_id res chain seq x y z
N MET A 1 -6.66 -14.54 -25.93
CA MET A 1 -8.10 -14.20 -25.94
C MET A 1 -8.91 -15.47 -25.72
N VAL A 2 -9.34 -15.77 -24.49
CA VAL A 2 -10.14 -16.98 -24.22
C VAL A 2 -11.61 -16.65 -24.47
N ALA A 3 -12.21 -17.36 -25.42
CA ALA A 3 -13.58 -17.15 -25.87
C ALA A 3 -14.59 -17.34 -24.71
N LYS A 4 -15.40 -16.31 -24.46
CA LYS A 4 -16.53 -16.33 -23.51
C LYS A 4 -17.66 -17.20 -24.06
N LYS A 5 -17.52 -18.53 -24.04
CA LYS A 5 -18.65 -19.43 -24.27
C LYS A 5 -19.50 -19.49 -23.00
N LYS A 6 -20.64 -18.79 -23.01
CA LYS A 6 -21.73 -19.01 -22.04
C LYS A 6 -22.36 -20.37 -22.36
N PHE A 7 -21.93 -21.42 -21.67
CA PHE A 7 -22.63 -22.71 -21.73
C PHE A 7 -23.78 -22.68 -20.72
N LEU A 8 -24.98 -23.08 -21.14
CA LEU A 8 -26.26 -22.90 -20.43
C LEU A 8 -26.29 -23.52 -19.00
N PHE A 9 -25.41 -24.49 -18.74
CA PHE A 9 -25.20 -25.15 -17.44
C PHE A 9 -23.73 -25.13 -16.99
N GLY A 10 -22.85 -24.40 -17.69
CA GLY A 10 -21.44 -24.32 -17.36
C GLY A 10 -21.19 -23.35 -16.21
N LEU A 11 -20.19 -23.66 -15.38
CA LEU A 11 -19.64 -22.67 -14.46
C LEU A 11 -19.20 -21.46 -15.28
N LYS A 12 -19.77 -20.29 -14.98
CA LYS A 12 -19.38 -19.05 -15.66
C LYS A 12 -17.86 -18.89 -15.54
N ALA A 13 -17.21 -18.48 -16.63
CA ALA A 13 -15.74 -18.40 -16.71
C ALA A 13 -15.13 -17.46 -15.65
N ASP A 14 -15.87 -16.45 -15.18
CA ASP A 14 -15.48 -15.56 -14.06
C ASP A 14 -15.43 -16.26 -12.69
N ARG A 15 -16.08 -17.43 -12.55
CA ARG A 15 -16.12 -18.22 -11.31
C ARG A 15 -15.20 -19.43 -11.35
N GLN A 16 -14.53 -19.70 -12.48
CA GLN A 16 -13.56 -20.78 -12.59
C GLN A 16 -12.24 -20.34 -11.95
N ILE A 17 -11.72 -21.19 -11.05
CA ILE A 17 -10.37 -21.04 -10.51
C ILE A 17 -9.44 -21.82 -11.45
N ASP A 18 -8.45 -21.14 -11.99
CA ASP A 18 -7.44 -21.76 -12.85
C ASP A 18 -6.34 -22.35 -11.95
N GLY A 19 -6.39 -23.67 -11.74
CA GLY A 19 -5.45 -24.38 -10.86
C GLY A 19 -4.01 -24.31 -11.32
N ASP A 20 -3.77 -24.18 -12.63
CA ASP A 20 -2.41 -24.09 -13.20
C ASP A 20 -1.77 -22.72 -12.90
N LYS A 21 -2.60 -21.69 -12.69
CA LYS A 21 -2.14 -20.34 -12.29
C LYS A 21 -2.05 -20.15 -10.78
N MET A 22 -2.56 -21.10 -10.00
CA MET A 22 -2.51 -21.04 -8.54
C MET A 22 -1.09 -21.35 -8.06
N ASN A 23 -0.41 -20.38 -7.46
CA ASN A 23 0.92 -20.59 -6.91
C ASN A 23 0.86 -20.65 -5.36
N ARG A 24 1.00 -21.84 -4.79
CA ARG A 24 0.93 -22.02 -3.32
C ARG A 24 2.13 -21.43 -2.57
N GLU A 25 3.30 -21.41 -3.18
CA GLU A 25 4.53 -20.87 -2.58
C GLU A 25 4.34 -19.39 -2.17
N PHE A 26 3.61 -18.62 -2.97
CA PHE A 26 3.29 -17.23 -2.62
C PHE A 26 2.29 -17.10 -1.47
N SER A 27 1.31 -17.99 -1.35
CA SER A 27 0.44 -18.03 -0.15
C SER A 27 1.31 -18.22 1.08
N ASP A 28 2.24 -19.16 1.02
CA ASP A 28 3.13 -19.47 2.13
C ASP A 28 4.05 -18.28 2.47
N ARG A 29 4.56 -17.56 1.48
CA ARG A 29 5.33 -16.32 1.68
C ARG A 29 4.51 -15.21 2.33
N VAL A 30 3.26 -15.01 1.87
CA VAL A 30 2.35 -14.04 2.50
C VAL A 30 2.03 -14.46 3.95
N MET A 31 1.93 -15.76 4.22
CA MET A 31 1.75 -16.26 5.59
C MET A 31 3.00 -16.05 6.44
N ALA A 32 4.19 -16.25 5.88
CA ALA A 32 5.45 -16.01 6.56
C ALA A 32 5.65 -14.52 6.89
N GLU A 33 5.29 -13.62 5.99
CA GLU A 33 5.44 -12.17 6.17
C GLU A 33 4.32 -11.54 7.00
N GLY A 34 3.10 -12.07 6.91
CA GLY A 34 1.93 -11.62 7.69
C GLY A 34 1.82 -12.21 9.11
N GLY A 35 2.72 -13.14 9.48
CA GLY A 35 2.76 -13.80 10.79
C GLY A 35 1.57 -14.73 11.09
N GLU A 36 1.37 -15.06 12.37
CA GLU A 36 0.26 -15.93 12.87
C GLU A 36 -1.16 -15.44 12.47
N GLY A 37 -1.28 -14.20 11.99
CA GLY A 37 -2.50 -13.60 11.45
C GLY A 37 -2.96 -14.14 10.09
N ALA A 38 -2.13 -14.95 9.46
CA ALA A 38 -2.42 -15.63 8.21
C ALA A 38 -3.32 -16.86 8.38
N ALA A 39 -4.28 -16.80 9.30
CA ALA A 39 -5.46 -17.66 9.27
C ALA A 39 -6.37 -17.29 8.08
N ILE A 40 -5.80 -16.97 6.92
CA ILE A 40 -6.50 -16.64 5.68
C ILE A 40 -7.45 -17.81 5.36
N ALA A 41 -7.03 -19.05 5.59
CA ALA A 41 -7.87 -20.25 5.48
C ALA A 41 -9.14 -20.23 6.36
N ALA A 42 -9.13 -19.55 7.52
CA ALA A 42 -10.28 -19.41 8.40
C ALA A 42 -11.31 -18.37 7.93
N CYS A 43 -11.00 -17.59 6.88
CA CYS A 43 -11.91 -16.59 6.33
C CYS A 43 -13.15 -17.25 5.74
N MET A 44 -14.31 -16.97 6.33
CA MET A 44 -15.62 -17.42 5.87
C MET A 44 -16.31 -16.45 4.90
N GLN A 45 -15.59 -15.44 4.39
CA GLN A 45 -16.09 -14.48 3.40
C GLN A 45 -17.34 -13.68 3.84
N CYS A 46 -17.49 -13.41 5.16
CA CYS A 46 -18.64 -12.70 5.73
C CYS A 46 -18.73 -11.20 5.35
N GLY A 47 -17.61 -10.56 5.00
CA GLY A 47 -17.60 -9.17 4.52
C GLY A 47 -17.59 -8.07 5.59
N THR A 48 -17.50 -8.40 6.87
CA THR A 48 -17.35 -7.41 7.95
C THR A 48 -16.16 -6.48 7.72
N CYS A 49 -15.05 -7.01 7.22
CA CYS A 49 -13.86 -6.23 6.87
C CYS A 49 -14.13 -5.21 5.75
N SER A 50 -14.88 -5.60 4.73
CA SER A 50 -15.25 -4.72 3.63
C SER A 50 -16.24 -3.65 4.08
N GLY A 51 -17.26 -4.01 4.86
CA GLY A 51 -18.22 -3.04 5.40
C GLY A 51 -17.62 -2.03 6.39
N GLY A 52 -16.48 -2.34 7.00
CA GLY A 52 -15.76 -1.43 7.89
C GLY A 52 -14.68 -0.58 7.20
N CYS A 53 -14.36 -0.84 5.94
CA CYS A 53 -13.27 -0.14 5.25
C CYS A 53 -13.74 1.25 4.78
N THR A 54 -13.06 2.31 5.24
CA THR A 54 -13.38 3.69 4.87
C THR A 54 -12.99 4.05 3.44
N ASN A 55 -12.11 3.27 2.82
CA ASN A 55 -11.58 3.53 1.47
C ASN A 55 -12.17 2.60 0.41
N ILE A 56 -13.17 1.78 0.75
CA ILE A 56 -13.68 0.72 -0.12
C ILE A 56 -14.17 1.24 -1.48
N ASP A 57 -14.78 2.42 -1.53
CA ASP A 57 -15.34 3.00 -2.76
C ASP A 57 -14.26 3.36 -3.80
N ARG A 58 -13.00 3.47 -3.38
CA ARG A 58 -11.86 3.78 -4.24
C ARG A 58 -11.00 2.55 -4.56
N MET A 59 -11.23 1.45 -3.84
CA MET A 59 -10.52 0.19 -3.98
C MET A 59 -11.14 -0.65 -5.10
N ASP A 60 -10.31 -1.17 -6.00
CA ASP A 60 -10.72 -2.15 -7.00
C ASP A 60 -11.06 -3.52 -6.39
N MET A 61 -10.49 -3.83 -5.22
CA MET A 61 -10.70 -5.05 -4.46
C MET A 61 -10.93 -4.71 -3.00
N SER A 62 -12.13 -5.02 -2.52
CA SER A 62 -12.40 -4.93 -1.08
C SER A 62 -11.46 -5.85 -0.28
N PRO A 63 -11.18 -5.57 1.01
CA PRO A 63 -10.34 -6.44 1.84
C PRO A 63 -10.80 -7.90 1.83
N ARG A 64 -12.12 -8.16 1.83
CA ARG A 64 -12.67 -9.51 1.67
C ARG A 64 -12.26 -10.16 0.35
N THR A 65 -12.41 -9.42 -0.75
CA THR A 65 -12.08 -9.90 -2.10
C THR A 65 -10.58 -10.18 -2.21
N LEU A 66 -9.74 -9.29 -1.68
CA LEU A 66 -8.29 -9.46 -1.69
C LEU A 66 -7.89 -10.73 -0.94
N ILE A 67 -8.46 -10.96 0.25
CA ILE A 67 -8.25 -12.20 1.01
C ILE A 67 -8.68 -13.43 0.21
N LEU A 68 -9.82 -13.37 -0.49
CA LEU A 68 -10.26 -14.46 -1.36
C LEU A 68 -9.28 -14.73 -2.51
N MET A 69 -8.80 -13.69 -3.19
CA MET A 69 -7.85 -13.82 -4.29
C MET A 69 -6.53 -14.41 -3.81
N VAL A 70 -6.10 -14.03 -2.60
CA VAL A 70 -4.95 -14.62 -1.92
C VAL A 70 -5.18 -16.11 -1.63
N GLN A 71 -6.34 -16.49 -1.06
CA GLN A 71 -6.66 -17.92 -0.85
C GLN A 71 -6.64 -18.75 -2.14
N ARG A 72 -7.03 -18.15 -3.27
CA ARG A 72 -7.09 -18.80 -4.58
C ARG A 72 -5.77 -18.82 -5.34
N GLY A 73 -4.76 -18.14 -4.81
CA GLY A 73 -3.47 -17.97 -5.48
C GLY A 73 -3.50 -17.14 -6.76
N GLU A 74 -4.45 -16.21 -6.90
CA GLU A 74 -4.59 -15.34 -8.08
C GLU A 74 -3.65 -14.12 -8.01
N TRP A 75 -2.35 -14.35 -7.83
CA TRP A 75 -1.39 -13.32 -7.41
C TRP A 75 -1.21 -12.16 -8.37
N GLU A 76 -1.16 -12.43 -9.66
CA GLU A 76 -0.96 -11.37 -10.66
C GLU A 76 -2.06 -10.30 -10.56
N LYS A 77 -3.27 -10.71 -10.20
CA LYS A 77 -4.39 -9.79 -9.99
C LYS A 77 -4.22 -9.00 -8.69
N VAL A 78 -3.78 -9.66 -7.62
CA VAL A 78 -3.57 -9.00 -6.33
C VAL A 78 -2.43 -7.99 -6.40
N LEU A 79 -1.29 -8.35 -7.00
CA LEU A 79 -0.11 -7.48 -7.10
C LEU A 79 -0.37 -6.22 -7.96
N LYS A 80 -1.27 -6.32 -8.95
CA LYS A 80 -1.66 -5.19 -9.81
C LYS A 80 -2.80 -4.35 -9.24
N SER A 81 -3.35 -4.74 -8.08
CA SER A 81 -4.51 -4.07 -7.49
C SER A 81 -4.13 -2.70 -6.93
N ASN A 82 -4.98 -1.69 -7.18
CA ASN A 82 -4.79 -0.36 -6.57
C ASN A 82 -5.04 -0.38 -5.05
N SER A 83 -5.73 -1.41 -4.55
CA SER A 83 -6.14 -1.54 -3.16
C SER A 83 -4.96 -1.68 -2.20
N LEU A 84 -3.83 -2.23 -2.67
CA LEU A 84 -2.58 -2.30 -1.89
C LEU A 84 -2.09 -0.90 -1.48
N TRP A 85 -2.27 0.07 -2.37
CA TRP A 85 -1.78 1.44 -2.19
C TRP A 85 -2.77 2.34 -1.46
N LEU A 86 -4.07 2.00 -1.49
CA LEU A 86 -5.15 2.71 -0.81
C LEU A 86 -5.38 2.25 0.62
N CYS A 87 -4.78 1.13 1.03
CA CYS A 87 -4.81 0.68 2.41
C CYS A 87 -4.08 1.70 3.30
N THR A 88 -4.80 2.25 4.28
CA THR A 88 -4.26 3.18 5.29
C THR A 88 -3.82 2.47 6.56
N THR A 89 -3.94 1.14 6.61
CA THR A 89 -3.46 0.31 7.73
C THR A 89 -4.06 0.78 9.06
N CYS A 90 -5.35 1.12 9.02
CA CYS A 90 -6.14 1.55 10.19
C CYS A 90 -6.63 0.40 11.06
N TYR A 91 -6.41 -0.86 10.64
CA TYR A 91 -6.74 -2.10 11.36
C TYR A 91 -8.20 -2.37 11.69
N ILE A 92 -9.17 -1.55 11.24
CA ILE A 92 -10.61 -1.79 11.47
C ILE A 92 -11.04 -3.18 10.99
N CYS A 93 -10.54 -3.60 9.82
CA CYS A 93 -10.83 -4.90 9.23
C CYS A 93 -10.33 -6.08 10.07
N THR A 94 -9.20 -5.92 10.76
CA THR A 94 -8.62 -6.93 11.64
C THR A 94 -9.39 -6.99 12.96
N SER A 95 -9.61 -5.84 13.61
CA SER A 95 -10.27 -5.79 14.93
C SER A 95 -11.72 -6.29 14.91
N ARG A 96 -12.42 -6.16 13.79
CA ARG A 96 -13.82 -6.59 13.66
C ARG A 96 -14.00 -8.00 13.12
N CYS A 97 -12.93 -8.72 12.79
CA CYS A 97 -13.07 -10.04 12.18
C CYS A 97 -13.58 -11.07 13.20
N PRO A 98 -14.76 -11.69 13.01
CA PRO A 98 -15.29 -12.69 13.93
C PRO A 98 -14.50 -14.01 13.93
N ARG A 99 -13.64 -14.20 12.93
CA ARG A 99 -12.80 -15.40 12.76
C ARG A 99 -11.33 -15.15 13.15
N GLY A 100 -10.99 -13.94 13.61
CA GLY A 100 -9.60 -13.59 13.96
C GLY A 100 -8.65 -13.50 12.76
N VAL A 101 -9.17 -13.46 11.53
CA VAL A 101 -8.34 -13.19 10.34
C VAL A 101 -7.82 -11.76 10.46
N ARG A 102 -6.58 -11.53 9.99
CA ARG A 102 -5.95 -10.21 10.03
C ARG A 102 -5.74 -9.62 8.62
N PRO A 103 -6.79 -9.11 7.94
CA PRO A 103 -6.67 -8.63 6.57
C PRO A 103 -5.68 -7.50 6.37
N ALA A 104 -5.51 -6.60 7.35
CA ALA A 104 -4.56 -5.50 7.23
C ALA A 104 -3.12 -6.01 7.06
N ASP A 105 -2.71 -7.00 7.86
CA ASP A 105 -1.35 -7.55 7.80
C ASP A 105 -1.12 -8.31 6.48
N VAL A 106 -2.14 -9.02 5.98
CA VAL A 106 -2.06 -9.68 4.67
C VAL A 106 -1.88 -8.65 3.55
N ILE A 107 -2.62 -7.54 3.58
CA ILE A 107 -2.49 -6.49 2.58
C ILE A 107 -1.09 -5.85 2.64
N GLU A 108 -0.57 -5.57 3.83
CA GLU A 108 0.78 -5.02 4.01
C GLU A 108 1.88 -6.00 3.55
N ALA A 109 1.76 -7.29 3.86
CA ALA A 109 2.68 -8.32 3.36
C ALA A 109 2.69 -8.35 1.83
N VAL A 110 1.51 -8.37 1.19
CA VAL A 110 1.42 -8.36 -0.27
C VAL A 110 2.00 -7.08 -0.87
N LYS A 111 1.78 -5.93 -0.23
CA LYS A 111 2.36 -4.64 -0.63
C LYS A 111 3.88 -4.66 -0.53
N ALA A 112 4.46 -5.22 0.53
CA ALA A 112 5.90 -5.37 0.70
C ALA A 112 6.51 -6.31 -0.36
N ILE A 113 5.80 -7.37 -0.75
CA ILE A 113 6.17 -8.24 -1.87
C ILE A 113 6.14 -7.45 -3.19
N ALA A 114 5.08 -6.69 -3.46
CA ALA A 114 4.94 -5.89 -4.67
C ALA A 114 6.08 -4.88 -4.83
N ILE A 115 6.43 -4.17 -3.75
CA ILE A 115 7.56 -3.23 -3.73
C ILE A 115 8.88 -3.94 -4.04
N ARG A 116 9.15 -5.12 -3.45
CA ARG A 116 10.36 -5.91 -3.75
C ARG A 116 10.43 -6.42 -5.20
N GLN A 117 9.28 -6.58 -5.85
CA GLN A 117 9.21 -6.93 -7.28
C GLN A 117 9.33 -5.71 -8.21
N GLY A 118 9.55 -4.51 -7.66
CA GLY A 118 9.64 -3.28 -8.45
C GLY A 118 8.29 -2.82 -9.00
N ILE A 119 7.17 -3.29 -8.42
CA ILE A 119 5.85 -2.77 -8.76
C ILE A 119 5.70 -1.44 -8.02
N GLU A 120 5.88 -0.36 -8.77
CA GLU A 120 5.78 1.00 -8.24
C GLU A 120 4.43 1.63 -8.61
N ASN A 121 4.02 2.58 -7.76
CA ASN A 121 2.95 3.53 -8.07
C ASN A 121 3.45 4.95 -7.77
N ASP A 122 2.65 5.97 -8.09
CA ASP A 122 2.99 7.37 -7.78
C ASP A 122 3.34 7.59 -6.29
N SER A 123 2.68 6.88 -5.38
CA SER A 123 2.97 6.93 -3.94
C SER A 123 4.36 6.38 -3.60
N THR A 124 4.84 5.37 -4.32
CA THR A 124 6.16 4.77 -4.10
C THR A 124 7.25 5.76 -4.47
N ARG A 125 7.12 6.44 -5.62
CA ARG A 125 8.02 7.51 -6.03
C ARG A 125 8.02 8.67 -5.03
N PHE A 126 6.85 9.09 -4.55
CA PHE A 126 6.74 10.11 -3.50
C PHE A 126 7.50 9.69 -2.24
N ASN A 127 7.27 8.46 -1.76
CA ASN A 127 7.89 7.94 -0.55
C ASN A 127 9.42 7.85 -0.68
N GLN A 128 9.93 7.40 -1.83
CA GLN A 128 11.38 7.37 -2.09
C GLN A 128 11.99 8.78 -2.00
N ILE A 129 11.39 9.77 -2.67
CA ILE A 129 11.85 11.17 -2.62
C ILE A 129 11.76 11.72 -1.20
N PHE A 130 10.66 11.45 -0.50
CA PHE A 130 10.47 11.88 0.89
C PHE A 130 11.57 11.33 1.80
N VAL A 131 11.84 10.02 1.72
CA VAL A 131 12.89 9.36 2.51
C VAL A 131 14.26 9.94 2.18
N GLU A 132 14.58 10.14 0.90
CA GLU A 132 15.84 10.76 0.47
C GLU A 132 16.05 12.16 1.10
N LEU A 133 15.02 13.00 1.06
CA LEU A 133 15.08 14.36 1.61
C LEU A 133 15.19 14.37 3.14
N VAL A 134 14.47 13.49 3.81
CA VAL A 134 14.54 13.33 5.27
C VAL A 134 15.90 12.79 5.69
N GLN A 135 16.46 11.80 4.99
CA GLN A 135 17.81 11.29 5.27
C GLN A 135 18.87 12.37 5.06
N LYS A 136 18.69 13.26 4.08
CA LYS A 136 19.63 14.35 3.78
C LYS A 136 19.70 15.44 4.87
N ARG A 137 18.58 15.79 5.52
CA ARG A 137 18.51 16.97 6.42
C ARG A 137 17.87 16.73 7.79
N GLY A 138 17.21 15.60 7.98
CA GLY A 138 16.38 15.26 9.14
C GLY A 138 15.07 16.04 9.24
N ILE A 139 14.98 17.22 8.64
CA ILE A 139 13.77 18.03 8.55
C ILE A 139 13.40 18.19 7.07
N LEU A 140 12.15 17.85 6.75
CA LEU A 140 11.63 17.98 5.41
C LEU A 140 11.48 19.46 5.04
N PHE A 141 12.01 19.83 3.87
CA PHE A 141 11.77 21.14 3.28
C PHE A 141 10.72 21.00 2.17
N GLU A 142 9.49 21.43 2.46
CA GLU A 142 8.34 21.16 1.57
C GLU A 142 8.51 21.68 0.15
N PRO A 143 9.10 22.87 -0.11
CA PRO A 143 9.32 23.35 -1.48
C PRO A 143 10.22 22.43 -2.32
N GLU A 144 11.27 21.83 -1.74
CA GLU A 144 12.13 20.89 -2.46
C GLU A 144 11.42 19.55 -2.70
N LEU A 145 10.58 19.10 -1.77
CA LEU A 145 9.73 17.92 -2.00
C LEU A 145 8.75 18.16 -3.15
N MET A 146 8.06 19.31 -3.16
CA MET A 146 7.16 19.70 -4.24
C MET A 146 7.88 19.77 -5.58
N GLN A 147 9.06 20.40 -5.62
CA GLN A 147 9.86 20.51 -6.84
C GLN A 147 10.33 19.14 -7.36
N LYS A 148 10.84 18.27 -6.48
CA LYS A 148 11.31 16.93 -6.88
C LYS A 148 10.17 16.01 -7.32
N TYR A 149 9.02 16.07 -6.65
CA TYR A 149 7.89 15.19 -6.94
C TYR A 149 7.07 15.68 -8.14
N GLY A 150 6.60 16.94 -8.09
CA GLY A 150 5.67 17.54 -9.06
C GLY A 150 6.33 18.43 -10.12
N GLY A 151 7.63 18.70 -10.02
CA GLY A 151 8.35 19.55 -10.97
C GLY A 151 8.06 21.04 -10.80
N LEU A 152 8.63 21.84 -11.71
CA LEU A 152 8.51 23.30 -11.67
C LEU A 152 7.08 23.78 -11.96
N GLN A 153 6.35 23.04 -12.80
CA GLN A 153 4.96 23.35 -13.14
C GLN A 153 4.04 23.25 -11.92
N ALA A 154 4.07 22.13 -11.19
CA ALA A 154 3.27 21.97 -9.97
C ALA A 154 3.61 23.05 -8.92
N MET A 155 4.88 23.47 -8.85
CA MET A 155 5.31 24.55 -7.95
C MET A 155 4.70 25.91 -8.34
N LEU A 156 4.61 26.22 -9.64
CA LEU A 156 3.98 27.44 -10.14
C LEU A 156 2.46 27.43 -9.90
N GLU A 157 1.80 26.30 -10.12
CA GLU A 157 0.37 26.14 -9.86
C GLU A 157 0.03 26.37 -8.37
N GLN A 158 0.91 25.93 -7.47
CA GLN A 158 0.76 26.08 -6.02
C GLN A 158 1.37 27.39 -5.48
N ALA A 159 1.95 28.24 -6.32
CA ALA A 159 2.70 29.42 -5.87
C ALA A 159 1.84 30.39 -5.05
N LYS A 160 0.58 30.61 -5.45
CA LYS A 160 -0.36 31.48 -4.71
C LYS A 160 -0.57 30.99 -3.27
N LEU A 161 -0.79 29.69 -3.10
CA LEU A 161 -0.95 29.07 -1.77
C LEU A 161 0.37 29.14 -0.99
N GLY A 162 1.50 28.84 -1.65
CA GLY A 162 2.84 28.94 -1.06
C GLY A 162 3.12 30.34 -0.49
N ILE A 163 2.85 31.41 -1.25
CA ILE A 163 3.01 32.80 -0.79
C ILE A 163 2.14 33.08 0.44
N GLN A 164 0.87 32.65 0.44
CA GLN A 164 -0.02 32.84 1.58
C GLN A 164 0.46 32.11 2.84
N LEU A 165 1.02 30.91 2.70
CA LEU A 165 1.57 30.14 3.82
C LEU A 165 2.86 30.78 4.36
N THR A 166 3.74 31.25 3.48
CA THR A 166 4.97 31.97 3.85
C THR A 166 4.66 33.27 4.58
N LEU A 167 3.70 34.07 4.08
CA LEU A 167 3.27 35.31 4.76
C LEU A 167 2.68 35.06 6.16
N LYS A 168 2.07 33.89 6.37
CA LYS A 168 1.56 33.47 7.69
C LYS A 168 2.62 32.76 8.55
N GLY A 169 3.87 32.69 8.11
CA GLY A 169 4.96 32.01 8.82
C GLY A 169 4.80 30.49 8.91
N LYS A 170 3.92 29.89 8.10
CA LYS A 170 3.64 28.44 8.09
C LYS A 170 4.56 27.65 7.18
N MET A 171 5.29 28.33 6.30
CA MET A 171 6.28 27.72 5.40
C MET A 171 7.57 28.53 5.50
N SER A 172 8.68 27.83 5.80
CA SER A 172 9.99 28.47 5.84
C SER A 172 10.48 28.71 4.41
N PRO A 173 11.03 29.89 4.08
CA PRO A 173 11.67 30.11 2.78
C PRO A 173 13.03 29.40 2.65
N PHE A 174 13.64 29.02 3.79
CA PHE A 174 14.94 28.38 3.83
C PHE A 174 14.87 26.98 4.47
N PRO A 175 15.71 26.05 4.03
CA PRO A 175 15.71 24.69 4.57
C PRO A 175 16.30 24.65 5.98
N ALA A 176 15.51 24.13 6.92
CA ALA A 176 15.98 23.81 8.27
C ALA A 176 16.82 22.51 8.27
N LYS A 177 17.69 22.36 9.28
CA LYS A 177 18.48 21.15 9.52
C LYS A 177 18.31 20.70 10.96
N ILE A 178 18.43 19.39 11.17
CA ILE A 178 18.42 18.80 12.51
C ILE A 178 19.66 19.26 13.31
N LYS A 179 19.48 19.52 14.61
CA LYS A 179 20.55 20.02 15.49
C LYS A 179 21.71 19.03 15.68
N ASN A 180 21.43 17.73 15.72
CA ASN A 180 22.44 16.68 15.91
C ASN A 180 22.33 15.62 14.79
N PRO A 181 23.02 15.82 13.65
CA PRO A 181 22.93 14.91 12.52
C PRO A 181 23.56 13.54 12.79
N LYS A 182 24.58 13.44 13.66
CA LYS A 182 25.23 12.17 13.99
C LYS A 182 24.25 11.20 14.67
N LYS A 183 23.60 11.68 15.75
CA LYS A 183 22.60 10.89 16.48
C LYS A 183 21.40 10.51 15.60
N PHE A 184 21.03 11.39 14.66
CA PHE A 184 19.97 11.10 13.70
C PHE A 184 20.35 9.96 12.75
N ASN A 185 21.55 9.99 12.17
CA ASN A 185 22.03 8.94 11.29
C ASN A 185 22.18 7.60 12.04
N GLU A 186 22.71 7.62 13.26
CA GLU A 186 22.77 6.43 14.13
C GLU A 186 21.37 5.83 14.38
N ALA A 187 20.36 6.67 14.60
CA ALA A 187 18.98 6.22 14.78
C ALA A 187 18.40 5.62 13.49
N LEU A 188 18.70 6.20 12.33
CA LEU A 188 18.29 5.66 11.03
C LEU A 188 18.97 4.31 10.74
N GLU A 189 20.27 4.19 10.99
CA GLU A 189 21.00 2.93 10.82
C GLU A 189 20.48 1.82 11.73
N LYS A 190 20.09 2.17 12.97
CA LYS A 190 19.48 1.21 13.90
C LYS A 190 18.09 0.76 13.40
N ALA A 191 17.31 1.66 12.82
CA ALA A 191 15.98 1.35 12.29
C ALA A 191 16.03 0.51 11.01
N GLY A 192 17.04 0.69 10.15
CA GLY A 192 17.20 -0.06 8.90
C GLY A 192 17.67 -1.52 9.05
N LYS A 193 17.93 -1.99 10.27
CA LYS A 193 18.35 -3.37 10.59
C LYS A 193 17.21 -4.26 11.09
N GLN A 194 15.98 -3.76 11.08
CA GLN A 194 14.75 -4.49 11.44
C GLN A 194 14.05 -4.98 10.18
#